data_AF-A0A838EP57-F1
#
_entry.id   AF-A0A838EP57-F1
#
_cell.length_a   1.000
_cell.length_b   1.000
_cell.length_c   1.000
_cell.angle_alpha   90.00
_cell.angle_beta   90.00
_cell.angle_gamma   90.00
#
_symmetry.space_group_name_H-M   'P 1'
#
loop_
_entity.id
_entity.type
_entity.pdbx_description
1 polymer ?
#
loop_
_entity_poly.entity_id
_entity_poly.type
_entity_poly.pdbx_seq_one_letter_code
_entity_poly.pdbx_strand_id
1 'polypeptide(L)'
;MFQAEILQQVTKKFVGGTSVYNVLASFAETMLEPLIERYGLYPAKGTTIAHFAHNSDQMMSSHILNGLFSTLTLVYEAQKRDVPRLAQLDEEHLKIYVLSYTMHDLDKILGDTNKFHTRTKIAVADAHQKILKELEMLNAHAFLPTVESWISEILWLAVNTQRSREINLSHTAFIADEASQWIEDAVEAFRPQHQHFRLPRIEATLRDLCTLSDLFAFLVKSPEEAFLSQSAGRIGELIKNLTDTGSDEVSNHFTLAYHKLAEVRGFLSNYINNATIRYLSRAYPNGQEQLVPFLYFPNGVIYLNPSLRSVPVIDLDAINIAVQDEIKDTCREFIEDGKGFGFDPKGRLTYPHYFHDFLSLSGFLQLFAKKTLSESNINVAENTLQTMKELQVRHLIPADINLEYTPNRRITQLGRFLLNYVDLIQKNLGKAAASFRIELEGRLSVRFGEELWSQAKRILSSGGVDYRYYWLAAQFLLIHPLAETEKENPGDSLEGLFQICIHDLLEVAGKELEASPKLQGSYLQDLSDYLKKHLSFGFSAETHISDRPDFVGELNRYSAAKKIRNSQLSCT
;
A
#
# COMPACT_ATOMS: atom_id res chain seq x y z
N MET A 1 13.98 19.31 -9.12
CA MET A 1 13.77 17.87 -8.83
C MET A 1 12.56 17.71 -7.91
N PHE A 2 12.55 18.32 -6.72
CA PHE A 2 11.42 18.28 -5.77
C PHE A 2 10.08 18.79 -6.32
N GLN A 3 10.03 19.95 -6.99
CA GLN A 3 8.79 20.50 -7.57
C GLN A 3 8.20 19.62 -8.67
N ALA A 4 9.04 19.01 -9.52
CA ALA A 4 8.59 18.12 -10.59
C ALA A 4 8.01 16.80 -10.02
N GLU A 5 8.61 16.27 -8.96
CA GLU A 5 8.11 15.07 -8.27
C GLU A 5 6.79 15.34 -7.55
N ILE A 6 6.65 16.48 -6.86
CA ILE A 6 5.41 16.90 -6.21
C ILE A 6 4.30 17.10 -7.24
N LEU A 7 4.59 17.83 -8.32
CA LEU A 7 3.64 18.05 -9.40
C LEU A 7 3.18 16.72 -9.99
N GLN A 8 4.12 15.81 -10.25
CA GLN A 8 3.81 14.47 -10.76
C GLN A 8 2.93 13.69 -9.77
N GLN A 9 3.19 13.76 -8.47
CA GLN A 9 2.41 13.06 -7.45
C GLN A 9 0.98 13.60 -7.33
N VAL A 10 0.83 14.93 -7.26
CA VAL A 10 -0.45 15.62 -7.11
C VAL A 10 -1.34 15.45 -8.36
N THR A 11 -0.72 15.48 -9.54
CA THR A 11 -1.46 15.43 -10.81
C THR A 11 -1.56 14.05 -11.43
N LYS A 12 -0.89 13.01 -10.89
CA LYS A 12 -0.76 11.65 -11.48
C LYS A 12 -2.06 11.04 -12.00
N LYS A 13 -3.19 11.35 -11.35
CA LYS A 13 -4.51 10.77 -11.64
C LYS A 13 -5.34 11.58 -12.64
N PHE A 14 -4.89 12.78 -12.98
CA PHE A 14 -5.59 13.73 -13.82
C PHE A 14 -4.95 13.77 -15.20
N VAL A 15 -5.78 13.72 -16.25
CA VAL A 15 -5.31 13.81 -17.63
C VAL A 15 -4.89 15.25 -17.91
N GLY A 16 -3.69 15.42 -18.48
CA GLY A 16 -3.14 16.71 -18.86
C GLY A 16 -4.07 17.49 -19.79
N GLY A 17 -4.16 18.81 -19.56
CA GLY A 17 -5.00 19.72 -20.35
C GLY A 17 -6.47 19.81 -19.92
N THR A 18 -6.88 19.10 -18.86
CA THR A 18 -8.20 19.31 -18.24
C THR A 18 -8.17 20.47 -17.25
N SER A 19 -9.30 21.16 -17.03
CA SER A 19 -9.37 22.31 -16.10
C SER A 19 -8.88 21.95 -14.70
N VAL A 20 -9.29 20.79 -14.17
CA VAL A 20 -8.82 20.31 -12.86
C VAL A 20 -7.31 20.04 -12.85
N TYR A 21 -6.75 19.43 -13.91
CA TYR A 21 -5.31 19.23 -14.01
C TYR A 21 -4.56 20.56 -14.00
N ASN A 22 -4.99 21.53 -14.80
CA ASN A 22 -4.33 22.84 -14.91
C ASN A 22 -4.37 23.60 -13.58
N VAL A 23 -5.51 23.55 -12.87
CA VAL A 23 -5.66 24.15 -11.54
C VAL A 23 -4.75 23.46 -10.53
N LEU A 24 -4.71 22.13 -10.49
CA LEU A 24 -3.85 21.39 -9.56
C LEU A 24 -2.36 21.56 -9.85
N ALA A 25 -1.99 21.66 -11.13
CA ALA A 25 -0.62 21.93 -11.54
C ALA A 25 -0.19 23.32 -11.08
N SER A 26 -1.01 24.35 -11.36
CA SER A 26 -0.77 25.71 -10.90
C SER A 26 -0.70 25.77 -9.37
N PHE A 27 -1.60 25.10 -8.65
CA PHE A 27 -1.59 25.05 -7.18
C PHE A 27 -0.30 24.42 -6.63
N ALA A 28 0.13 23.29 -7.21
CA ALA A 28 1.36 22.61 -6.83
C ALA A 28 2.61 23.48 -7.08
N GLU A 29 2.63 24.23 -8.17
CA GLU A 29 3.75 25.11 -8.54
C GLU A 29 3.81 26.40 -7.72
N THR A 30 2.66 26.95 -7.30
CA THR A 30 2.63 28.30 -6.73
C THR A 30 2.26 28.37 -5.25
N MET A 31 1.36 27.51 -4.77
CA MET A 31 0.78 27.64 -3.41
C MET A 31 1.10 26.48 -2.46
N LEU A 32 1.36 25.28 -2.97
CA LEU A 32 1.45 24.08 -2.14
C LEU A 32 2.60 24.16 -1.12
N GLU A 33 3.78 24.59 -1.53
CA GLU A 33 4.93 24.77 -0.63
C GLU A 33 4.65 25.85 0.44
N PRO A 34 4.26 27.09 0.09
CA PRO A 34 3.84 28.09 1.08
C PRO A 34 2.74 27.61 2.03
N LEU A 35 1.76 26.85 1.53
CA LEU A 35 0.68 26.29 2.34
C LEU A 35 1.19 25.25 3.34
N ILE A 36 2.08 24.35 2.93
CA ILE A 36 2.66 23.34 3.83
C ILE A 36 3.53 24.02 4.88
N GLU A 37 4.39 24.96 4.50
CA GLU A 37 5.24 25.69 5.43
C GLU A 37 4.42 26.47 6.45
N ARG A 38 3.37 27.14 5.99
CA ARG A 38 2.54 27.99 6.82
C ARG A 38 1.60 27.18 7.71
N TYR A 39 0.93 26.15 7.19
CA TYR A 39 -0.14 25.43 7.90
C TYR A 39 0.26 24.06 8.43
N GLY A 40 1.50 23.61 8.19
CA GLY A 40 2.00 22.31 8.63
C GLY A 40 2.11 22.15 10.15
N LEU A 41 2.06 23.25 10.91
CA LEU A 41 2.09 23.26 12.38
C LEU A 41 0.80 23.80 13.02
N TYR A 42 -0.19 24.16 12.21
CA TYR A 42 -1.46 24.69 12.70
C TYR A 42 -2.46 23.56 12.88
N PRO A 43 -3.11 23.40 14.04
CA PRO A 43 -4.18 22.44 14.24
C PRO A 43 -5.49 22.86 13.56
N ALA A 44 -6.25 21.89 13.05
CA ALA A 44 -7.55 22.15 12.41
C ALA A 44 -8.72 22.33 13.40
N LYS A 45 -8.65 21.78 14.63
CA LYS A 45 -9.74 21.85 15.62
C LYS A 45 -9.43 22.65 16.89
N GLY A 46 -8.17 22.80 17.30
CA GLY A 46 -7.84 23.37 18.61
C GLY A 46 -6.96 24.61 18.56
N THR A 47 -7.35 25.71 19.18
CA THR A 47 -6.48 26.89 19.36
C THR A 47 -5.39 26.70 20.44
N THR A 48 -5.32 25.54 21.11
CA THR A 48 -4.42 25.29 22.24
C THR A 48 -3.77 23.91 22.22
N ILE A 49 -2.51 23.84 22.70
CA ILE A 49 -1.72 22.60 22.85
C ILE A 49 -2.43 21.56 23.73
N ALA A 50 -3.18 22.00 24.75
CA ALA A 50 -3.95 21.12 25.63
C ALA A 50 -5.09 20.40 24.89
N HIS A 51 -5.69 21.03 23.87
CA HIS A 51 -6.71 20.39 23.03
C HIS A 51 -6.11 19.31 22.11
N PHE A 52 -4.86 19.51 21.68
CA PHE A 52 -4.11 18.60 20.82
C PHE A 52 -3.66 17.32 21.57
N ALA A 53 -3.33 17.43 22.85
CA ALA A 53 -2.89 16.29 23.67
C ALA A 53 -3.99 15.23 23.92
N HIS A 54 -5.26 15.61 23.76
CA HIS A 54 -6.41 14.77 24.13
C HIS A 54 -7.36 14.43 22.97
N ASN A 55 -7.17 15.01 21.79
CA ASN A 55 -8.02 14.76 20.63
C ASN A 55 -7.19 14.31 19.43
N SER A 56 -7.73 13.40 18.62
CA SER A 56 -7.23 13.13 17.28
C SER A 56 -7.53 14.35 16.39
N ASP A 57 -6.56 15.28 16.33
CA ASP A 57 -6.61 16.44 15.44
C ASP A 57 -5.62 16.27 14.29
N GLN A 58 -5.94 16.86 13.13
CA GLN A 58 -5.07 16.85 11.96
C GLN A 58 -4.44 18.25 11.78
N MET A 59 -3.30 18.30 11.09
CA MET A 59 -2.73 19.58 10.68
C MET A 59 -3.68 20.28 9.70
N MET A 60 -3.72 21.61 9.74
CA MET A 60 -4.55 22.45 8.88
C MET A 60 -4.20 22.23 7.41
N SER A 61 -2.92 22.03 7.08
CA SER A 61 -2.50 21.62 5.73
C SER A 61 -3.13 20.30 5.30
N SER A 62 -3.10 19.27 6.15
CA SER A 62 -3.77 17.98 5.87
C SER A 62 -5.28 18.15 5.71
N HIS A 63 -5.92 18.96 6.55
CA HIS A 63 -7.34 19.25 6.46
C HIS A 63 -7.73 19.85 5.10
N ILE A 64 -7.03 20.92 4.69
CA ILE A 64 -7.28 21.59 3.42
C ILE A 64 -7.00 20.66 2.24
N LEU A 65 -5.85 19.97 2.23
CA LEU A 65 -5.48 19.08 1.13
C LEU A 65 -6.45 17.89 1.00
N ASN A 66 -6.87 17.29 2.12
CA ASN A 66 -7.85 16.20 2.12
C ASN A 66 -9.20 16.66 1.54
N GLY A 67 -9.66 17.87 1.88
CA GLY A 67 -10.89 18.42 1.33
C GLY A 67 -10.78 18.74 -0.17
N LEU A 68 -9.71 19.43 -0.58
CA LEU A 68 -9.50 19.85 -1.97
C LEU A 68 -9.37 18.67 -2.92
N PHE A 69 -8.46 17.73 -2.65
CA PHE A 69 -8.17 16.65 -3.61
C PHE A 69 -9.35 15.71 -3.81
N SER A 70 -10.10 15.45 -2.75
CA SER A 70 -11.30 14.62 -2.81
C SER A 70 -12.35 15.29 -3.69
N THR A 71 -12.69 16.53 -3.40
CA THR A 71 -13.72 17.27 -4.14
C THR A 71 -13.31 17.54 -5.59
N LEU A 72 -12.03 17.87 -5.86
CA LEU A 72 -11.53 18.04 -7.23
C LEU A 72 -11.52 16.72 -8.02
N THR A 73 -11.33 15.57 -7.36
CA THR A 73 -11.53 14.26 -7.99
C THR A 73 -12.98 14.08 -8.43
N LEU A 74 -13.95 14.46 -7.60
CA LEU A 74 -15.37 14.43 -7.97
C LEU A 74 -15.65 15.36 -9.16
N VAL A 75 -15.15 16.60 -9.13
CA VAL A 75 -15.31 17.57 -10.22
C VAL A 75 -14.74 16.99 -11.52
N TYR A 76 -13.52 16.46 -11.49
CA TYR A 76 -12.86 15.89 -12.64
C TYR A 76 -13.64 14.72 -13.25
N GLU A 77 -14.08 13.77 -12.42
CA GLU A 77 -14.87 12.63 -12.89
C GLU A 77 -16.26 13.06 -13.41
N ALA A 78 -16.86 14.10 -12.83
CA ALA A 78 -18.12 14.65 -13.29
C ALA A 78 -17.98 15.42 -14.62
N GLN A 79 -16.91 16.19 -14.80
CA GLN A 79 -16.62 16.93 -16.04
C GLN A 79 -16.37 16.00 -17.22
N LYS A 80 -15.67 14.87 -17.01
CA LYS A 80 -15.52 13.83 -18.04
C LYS A 80 -16.87 13.28 -18.56
N ARG A 81 -17.89 13.34 -17.72
CA ARG A 81 -19.24 12.80 -17.97
C ARG A 81 -20.24 13.89 -18.33
N ASP A 82 -19.78 15.12 -18.54
CA ASP A 82 -20.62 16.26 -18.85
C ASP A 82 -21.77 16.47 -17.85
N VAL A 83 -21.51 16.21 -16.56
CA VAL A 83 -22.50 16.41 -15.49
C VAL A 83 -22.86 17.89 -15.42
N PRO A 84 -24.13 18.30 -15.64
CA PRO A 84 -24.47 19.69 -15.96
C PRO A 84 -23.98 20.74 -14.96
N ARG A 85 -24.10 20.49 -13.65
CA ARG A 85 -23.68 21.47 -12.61
C ARG A 85 -22.17 21.66 -12.55
N LEU A 86 -21.39 20.63 -12.87
CA LEU A 86 -19.93 20.59 -12.70
C LEU A 86 -19.16 20.81 -14.02
N ALA A 87 -19.77 20.45 -15.15
CA ALA A 87 -19.24 20.67 -16.50
C ALA A 87 -19.06 22.16 -16.83
N GLN A 88 -19.94 23.02 -16.29
CA GLN A 88 -19.89 24.47 -16.48
C GLN A 88 -18.77 25.19 -15.70
N LEU A 89 -18.03 24.49 -14.82
CA LEU A 89 -16.95 25.11 -14.03
C LEU A 89 -15.65 25.18 -14.85
N ASP A 90 -15.20 26.38 -15.17
CA ASP A 90 -13.89 26.61 -15.78
C ASP A 90 -12.76 26.70 -14.74
N GLU A 91 -11.54 26.92 -15.21
CA GLU A 91 -10.35 27.05 -14.35
C GLU A 91 -10.44 28.20 -13.35
N GLU A 92 -11.04 29.34 -13.72
CA GLU A 92 -11.16 30.49 -12.82
C GLU A 92 -12.11 30.18 -11.66
N HIS A 93 -13.27 29.56 -11.96
CA HIS A 93 -14.20 29.09 -10.93
C HIS A 93 -13.53 28.09 -9.97
N LEU A 94 -12.73 27.16 -10.49
CA LEU A 94 -12.03 26.17 -9.66
C LEU A 94 -10.92 26.81 -8.82
N LYS A 95 -10.19 27.80 -9.34
CA LYS A 95 -9.22 28.58 -8.56
C LYS A 95 -9.89 29.35 -7.43
N ILE A 96 -11.02 30.00 -7.69
CA ILE A 96 -11.81 30.68 -6.66
C ILE A 96 -12.24 29.68 -5.57
N TYR A 97 -12.78 28.52 -5.96
CA TYR A 97 -13.12 27.46 -5.00
C TYR A 97 -11.93 27.02 -4.14
N VAL A 98 -10.75 26.79 -4.75
CA VAL A 98 -9.53 26.41 -4.01
C VAL A 98 -9.16 27.46 -2.98
N LEU A 99 -9.15 28.75 -3.37
CA LEU A 99 -8.82 29.85 -2.47
C LEU A 99 -9.86 29.99 -1.35
N SER A 100 -11.15 29.95 -1.69
CA SER A 100 -12.25 30.03 -0.71
C SER A 100 -12.19 28.92 0.32
N TYR A 101 -12.03 27.67 -0.11
CA TYR A 101 -11.93 26.55 0.81
C TYR A 101 -10.65 26.62 1.64
N THR A 102 -9.53 27.10 1.10
CA THR A 102 -8.31 27.32 1.89
C THR A 102 -8.55 28.32 3.03
N MET A 103 -9.43 29.30 2.84
CA MET A 103 -9.73 30.37 3.80
C MET A 103 -10.90 30.09 4.75
N HIS A 104 -11.63 28.97 4.61
CA HIS A 104 -12.90 28.76 5.31
C HIS A 104 -12.78 28.72 6.85
N ASP A 105 -11.63 28.30 7.37
CA ASP A 105 -11.32 28.21 8.80
C ASP A 105 -10.25 29.24 9.22
N LEU A 106 -10.14 30.36 8.48
CA LEU A 106 -9.17 31.42 8.76
C LEU A 106 -9.27 31.97 10.19
N ASP A 107 -10.46 31.94 10.80
CA ASP A 107 -10.65 32.37 12.19
C ASP A 107 -9.81 31.54 13.16
N LYS A 108 -9.65 30.24 12.88
CA LYS A 108 -8.82 29.33 13.65
C LYS A 108 -7.33 29.58 13.44
N ILE A 109 -6.94 29.89 12.20
CA ILE A 109 -5.54 30.18 11.82
C ILE A 109 -5.06 31.47 12.51
N LEU A 110 -5.91 32.50 12.54
CA LEU A 110 -5.59 33.79 13.16
C LEU A 110 -5.78 33.81 14.68
N GLY A 111 -6.40 32.77 15.26
CA GLY A 111 -6.76 32.74 16.68
C GLY A 111 -7.83 33.78 17.05
N ASP A 112 -8.63 34.22 16.07
CA ASP A 112 -9.64 35.26 16.24
C ASP A 112 -10.91 34.66 16.86
N THR A 113 -11.10 34.89 18.16
CA THR A 113 -12.25 34.35 18.92
C THR A 113 -13.57 35.04 18.59
N ASN A 114 -13.54 36.20 17.92
CA ASN A 114 -14.76 36.92 17.53
C ASN A 114 -15.42 36.35 16.28
N LYS A 115 -14.77 35.40 15.59
CA LYS A 115 -15.19 34.79 14.31
C LYS A 115 -15.33 35.86 13.22
N PHE A 116 -15.17 35.48 11.95
CA PHE A 116 -15.40 36.40 10.83
C PHE A 116 -16.87 36.84 10.79
N HIS A 117 -17.22 37.93 11.49
CA HIS A 117 -18.55 38.51 11.42
C HIS A 117 -18.61 39.49 10.25
N THR A 118 -19.61 39.35 9.39
CA THR A 118 -19.75 40.16 8.17
C THR A 118 -20.90 41.16 8.25
N ARG A 119 -21.51 41.33 9.44
CA ARG A 119 -22.73 42.11 9.67
C ARG A 119 -22.60 43.64 9.51
N THR A 120 -21.38 44.19 9.40
CA THR A 120 -21.15 45.63 9.19
C THR A 120 -20.16 45.86 8.05
N LYS A 121 -20.28 46.98 7.34
CA LYS A 121 -19.35 47.35 6.26
C LYS A 121 -17.87 47.37 6.70
N ILE A 122 -17.60 47.83 7.93
CA ILE A 122 -16.25 47.85 8.50
C ILE A 122 -15.74 46.42 8.71
N ALA A 123 -16.59 45.53 9.22
CA ALA A 123 -16.21 44.14 9.45
C ALA A 123 -15.99 43.36 8.14
N VAL A 124 -16.76 43.65 7.09
CA VAL A 124 -16.52 43.11 5.75
C VAL A 124 -15.17 43.58 5.20
N ALA A 125 -14.85 44.87 5.35
CA ALA A 125 -13.56 45.40 4.90
C ALA A 125 -12.38 44.79 5.68
N ASP A 126 -12.50 44.63 7.00
CA ASP A 126 -11.52 43.91 7.83
C ASP A 126 -11.36 42.46 7.37
N ALA A 127 -12.47 41.78 7.09
CA ALA A 127 -12.45 40.40 6.59
C ALA A 127 -11.75 40.27 5.24
N HIS A 128 -12.03 41.16 4.28
CA HIS A 128 -11.32 41.23 3.01
C HIS A 128 -9.81 41.42 3.21
N GLN A 129 -9.41 42.35 4.08
CA GLN A 129 -7.99 42.62 4.34
C GLN A 129 -7.29 41.41 4.96
N LYS A 130 -7.92 40.74 5.94
CA LYS A 130 -7.39 39.53 6.57
C LYS A 130 -7.20 38.40 5.56
N ILE A 131 -8.21 38.14 4.71
CA ILE A 131 -8.11 37.12 3.66
C ILE A 131 -7.03 37.47 2.65
N LEU A 132 -6.99 38.70 2.12
CA LEU A 132 -5.98 39.10 1.13
C LEU A 132 -4.56 38.95 1.67
N LYS A 133 -4.32 39.41 2.89
CA LYS A 133 -3.02 39.27 3.55
C LYS A 133 -2.63 37.80 3.69
N GLU A 134 -3.58 36.95 4.10
CA GLU A 134 -3.33 35.52 4.22
C GLU A 134 -3.03 34.87 2.87
N LEU A 135 -3.81 35.19 1.85
CA LEU A 135 -3.61 34.71 0.48
C LEU A 135 -2.28 35.18 -0.14
N GLU A 136 -1.85 36.40 0.18
CA GLU A 136 -0.53 36.91 -0.22
C GLU A 136 0.59 36.06 0.37
N MET A 137 0.51 35.69 1.65
CA MET A 137 1.48 34.80 2.30
C MET A 137 1.48 33.38 1.71
N LEU A 138 0.36 32.95 1.11
CA LEU A 138 0.24 31.69 0.39
C LEU A 138 0.60 31.81 -1.10
N ASN A 139 1.11 32.96 -1.55
CA ASN A 139 1.45 33.23 -2.94
C ASN A 139 0.26 33.08 -3.92
N ALA A 140 -0.94 33.45 -3.48
CA ALA A 140 -2.16 33.32 -4.28
C ALA A 140 -2.16 34.20 -5.55
N HIS A 141 -1.39 35.29 -5.60
CA HIS A 141 -1.26 36.12 -6.81
C HIS A 141 -0.61 35.36 -7.98
N ALA A 142 0.32 34.45 -7.70
CA ALA A 142 0.89 33.59 -8.73
C ALA A 142 -0.11 32.52 -9.21
N PHE A 143 -1.02 32.09 -8.32
CA PHE A 143 -2.06 31.11 -8.62
C PHE A 143 -3.23 31.71 -9.40
N LEU A 144 -3.77 32.83 -8.91
CA LEU A 144 -4.87 33.61 -9.48
C LEU A 144 -4.46 35.09 -9.51
N PRO A 145 -3.91 35.59 -10.64
CA PRO A 145 -3.44 36.98 -10.75
C PRO A 145 -4.51 38.04 -10.46
N THR A 146 -5.79 37.68 -10.60
CA THR A 146 -6.97 38.53 -10.37
C THR A 146 -7.56 38.39 -8.97
N VAL A 147 -6.86 37.78 -8.01
CA VAL A 147 -7.38 37.45 -6.66
C VAL A 147 -8.03 38.64 -5.94
N GLU A 148 -7.49 39.85 -6.07
CA GLU A 148 -8.08 41.06 -5.46
C GLU A 148 -9.46 41.39 -6.01
N SER A 149 -9.69 41.14 -7.31
CA SER A 149 -11.00 41.36 -7.93
C SER A 149 -12.03 40.39 -7.35
N TRP A 150 -11.59 39.18 -7.01
CA TRP A 150 -12.44 38.07 -6.56
C TRP A 150 -12.62 37.99 -5.04
N ILE A 151 -12.13 38.97 -4.28
CA ILE A 151 -12.08 38.88 -2.83
C ILE A 151 -13.47 38.75 -2.18
N SER A 152 -14.49 39.39 -2.76
CA SER A 152 -15.86 39.31 -2.26
C SER A 152 -16.46 37.92 -2.44
N GLU A 153 -16.25 37.29 -3.60
CA GLU A 153 -16.65 35.90 -3.86
C GLU A 153 -15.88 34.92 -2.97
N ILE A 154 -14.59 35.16 -2.77
CA ILE A 154 -13.74 34.32 -1.92
C ILE A 154 -14.25 34.36 -0.47
N LEU A 155 -14.47 35.55 0.07
CA LEU A 155 -15.02 35.75 1.41
C LEU A 155 -16.42 35.12 1.53
N TRP A 156 -17.28 35.34 0.53
CA TRP A 156 -18.63 34.78 0.49
C TRP A 156 -18.60 33.26 0.67
N LEU A 157 -17.84 32.54 -0.15
CA LEU A 157 -17.75 31.09 -0.10
C LEU A 157 -17.07 30.58 1.19
N ALA A 158 -16.01 31.25 1.64
CA ALA A 158 -15.29 30.87 2.86
C ALA A 158 -16.23 30.88 4.07
N VAL A 159 -17.02 31.95 4.26
CA VAL A 159 -17.97 32.07 5.37
C VAL A 159 -19.16 31.10 5.22
N ASN A 160 -19.56 30.80 3.98
CA ASN A 160 -20.67 29.90 3.68
C ASN A 160 -20.29 28.40 3.62
N THR A 161 -19.05 28.02 3.95
CA THR A 161 -18.62 26.61 3.90
C THR A 161 -19.34 25.76 4.97
N GLN A 162 -19.52 26.29 6.19
CA GLN A 162 -20.15 25.59 7.32
C GLN A 162 -21.62 26.02 7.53
N ARG A 163 -22.55 25.06 7.38
CA ARG A 163 -24.00 25.29 7.59
C ARG A 163 -24.41 25.66 9.03
N SER A 164 -23.51 25.49 10.01
CA SER A 164 -23.76 25.74 11.44
C SER A 164 -23.56 27.20 11.88
N ARG A 165 -23.03 28.09 11.02
CA ARG A 165 -22.65 29.46 11.39
C ARG A 165 -23.77 30.52 11.27
N GLU A 166 -25.05 30.12 11.10
CA GLU A 166 -26.18 31.05 10.87
C GLU A 166 -26.00 31.98 9.63
N ILE A 167 -25.06 31.67 8.72
CA ILE A 167 -24.75 32.50 7.54
C ILE A 167 -24.86 31.69 6.24
N ASN A 168 -25.27 30.41 6.27
CA ASN A 168 -25.40 29.58 5.06
C ASN A 168 -26.61 29.97 4.20
N LEU A 169 -26.53 31.15 3.61
CA LEU A 169 -27.54 31.76 2.77
C LEU A 169 -27.09 31.62 1.32
N SER A 170 -27.96 31.12 0.45
CA SER A 170 -27.72 31.36 -0.98
C SER A 170 -27.81 32.85 -1.23
N HIS A 171 -27.19 33.34 -2.31
CA HIS A 171 -27.33 34.76 -2.69
C HIS A 171 -28.81 35.19 -2.76
N THR A 172 -29.69 34.27 -3.16
CA THR A 172 -31.15 34.48 -3.21
C THR A 172 -31.78 34.53 -1.82
N ALA A 173 -31.41 33.63 -0.89
CA ALA A 173 -31.93 33.63 0.49
C ALA A 173 -31.44 34.85 1.30
N PHE A 174 -30.21 35.30 1.03
CA PHE A 174 -29.65 36.51 1.61
C PHE A 174 -30.44 37.76 1.23
N ILE A 175 -30.92 37.85 -0.02
CA ILE A 175 -31.76 38.96 -0.49
C ILE A 175 -33.21 38.86 0.01
N ALA A 176 -33.73 37.64 0.25
CA ALA A 176 -35.17 37.41 0.40
C ALA A 176 -35.76 37.66 1.80
N ASP A 177 -35.05 37.47 2.93
CA ASP A 177 -35.66 37.72 4.25
C ASP A 177 -34.71 37.88 5.47
N GLU A 178 -33.44 37.44 5.40
CA GLU A 178 -32.49 37.54 6.55
C GLU A 178 -31.55 38.77 6.52
N ALA A 179 -31.58 39.57 5.46
CA ALA A 179 -30.94 40.89 5.39
C ALA A 179 -31.43 41.86 6.49
N SER A 180 -32.55 41.55 7.13
CA SER A 180 -33.12 42.29 8.27
C SER A 180 -32.20 42.35 9.50
N GLN A 181 -31.19 41.48 9.61
CA GLN A 181 -30.17 41.51 10.67
C GLN A 181 -28.91 42.33 10.32
N TRP A 182 -28.82 42.84 9.10
CA TRP A 182 -27.66 43.54 8.56
C TRP A 182 -27.98 45.01 8.33
N ILE A 183 -26.98 45.88 8.49
CA ILE A 183 -27.12 47.28 8.05
C ILE A 183 -27.09 47.26 6.51
N GLU A 184 -27.94 48.06 5.85
CA GLU A 184 -28.09 48.10 4.38
C GLU A 184 -26.73 48.23 3.64
N ASP A 185 -25.83 49.08 4.14
CA ASP A 185 -24.47 49.25 3.61
C ASP A 185 -23.57 48.01 3.75
N ALA A 186 -23.84 47.13 4.72
CA ALA A 186 -23.10 45.88 4.92
C ALA A 186 -23.55 44.80 3.94
N VAL A 187 -24.84 44.79 3.60
CA VAL A 187 -25.42 43.85 2.63
C VAL A 187 -24.73 44.03 1.27
N GLU A 188 -24.62 45.27 0.81
CA GLU A 188 -23.97 45.55 -0.47
C GLU A 188 -22.45 45.31 -0.43
N ALA A 189 -21.80 45.59 0.71
CA ALA A 189 -20.37 45.35 0.87
C ALA A 189 -19.98 43.86 0.84
N PHE A 190 -20.82 42.98 1.40
CA PHE A 190 -20.56 41.54 1.47
C PHE A 190 -21.02 40.75 0.25
N ARG A 191 -21.92 41.34 -0.53
CA ARG A 191 -22.49 40.69 -1.72
C ARG A 191 -21.38 40.36 -2.74
N PRO A 192 -21.44 39.18 -3.41
CA PRO A 192 -20.63 38.91 -4.59
C PRO A 192 -20.82 39.98 -5.66
N GLN A 193 -19.72 40.50 -6.20
CA GLN A 193 -19.70 41.65 -7.12
C GLN A 193 -19.88 41.20 -8.57
N HIS A 194 -19.37 40.02 -8.92
CA HIS A 194 -19.37 39.51 -10.28
C HIS A 194 -20.73 38.93 -10.67
N GLN A 195 -21.29 39.40 -11.79
CA GLN A 195 -22.62 38.95 -12.25
C GLN A 195 -22.64 37.47 -12.66
N HIS A 196 -21.59 36.98 -13.31
CA HIS A 196 -21.53 35.59 -13.76
C HIS A 196 -21.40 34.61 -12.58
N PHE A 197 -20.73 35.00 -11.49
CA PHE A 197 -20.72 34.23 -10.24
C PHE A 197 -22.13 34.14 -9.62
N ARG A 198 -22.88 35.24 -9.64
CA ARG A 198 -24.26 35.33 -9.10
C ARG A 198 -25.30 34.53 -9.88
N LEU A 199 -24.93 33.84 -10.97
CA LEU A 199 -25.80 32.84 -11.58
C LEU A 199 -26.09 31.76 -10.53
N PRO A 200 -27.36 31.51 -10.13
CA PRO A 200 -27.68 30.65 -8.98
C PRO A 200 -27.07 29.25 -9.04
N ARG A 201 -26.80 28.74 -10.25
CA ARG A 201 -26.18 27.43 -10.47
C ARG A 201 -24.67 27.41 -10.24
N ILE A 202 -23.96 28.52 -10.38
CA ILE A 202 -22.49 28.58 -10.17
C ILE A 202 -22.21 28.78 -8.68
N GLU A 203 -22.74 29.84 -8.07
CA GLU A 203 -22.56 30.13 -6.64
C GLU A 203 -22.96 28.94 -5.76
N ALA A 204 -24.15 28.38 -5.97
CA ALA A 204 -24.62 27.24 -5.19
C ALA A 204 -23.72 26.00 -5.37
N THR A 205 -23.20 25.78 -6.58
CA THR A 205 -22.27 24.66 -6.85
C THR A 205 -20.95 24.85 -6.11
N LEU A 206 -20.31 26.01 -6.22
CA LEU A 206 -19.04 26.28 -5.53
C LEU A 206 -19.20 26.20 -4.01
N ARG A 207 -20.31 26.70 -3.46
CA ARG A 207 -20.63 26.57 -2.04
C ARG A 207 -20.83 25.12 -1.61
N ASP A 208 -21.61 24.34 -2.38
CA ASP A 208 -21.83 22.92 -2.11
C ASP A 208 -20.50 22.14 -2.16
N LEU A 209 -19.57 22.50 -3.05
CA LEU A 209 -18.21 21.94 -3.11
C LEU A 209 -17.38 22.30 -1.87
N CYS A 210 -17.41 23.55 -1.40
CA CYS A 210 -16.75 23.97 -0.16
C CYS A 210 -17.29 23.18 1.04
N THR A 211 -18.62 23.09 1.17
CA THR A 211 -19.25 22.29 2.22
C THR A 211 -18.83 20.82 2.13
N LEU A 212 -18.87 20.21 0.93
CA LEU A 212 -18.50 18.81 0.75
C LEU A 212 -17.04 18.54 1.15
N SER A 213 -16.15 19.48 0.83
CA SER A 213 -14.72 19.42 1.18
C SER A 213 -14.51 19.38 2.69
N ASP A 214 -15.19 20.26 3.43
CA ASP A 214 -15.15 20.28 4.90
C ASP A 214 -15.68 18.96 5.50
N LEU A 215 -16.80 18.45 4.96
CA LEU A 215 -17.36 17.17 5.43
C LEU A 215 -16.39 16.00 5.22
N PHE A 216 -15.71 15.92 4.07
CA PHE A 216 -14.72 14.86 3.83
C PHE A 216 -13.50 14.99 4.72
N ALA A 217 -12.96 16.20 4.85
CA ALA A 217 -11.77 16.42 5.65
C ALA A 217 -12.02 16.20 7.15
N PHE A 218 -13.26 16.35 7.64
CA PHE A 218 -13.57 16.33 9.06
C PHE A 218 -14.33 15.09 9.54
N LEU A 219 -15.37 14.67 8.81
CA LEU A 219 -16.39 13.74 9.34
C LEU A 219 -16.14 12.29 8.95
N VAL A 220 -15.38 12.05 7.88
CA VAL A 220 -15.08 10.69 7.42
C VAL A 220 -13.70 10.31 7.95
N LYS A 221 -13.66 9.59 9.07
CA LYS A 221 -12.40 9.12 9.69
C LYS A 221 -12.07 7.68 9.34
N SER A 222 -13.03 6.95 8.79
CA SER A 222 -12.85 5.59 8.29
C SER A 222 -13.79 5.32 7.11
N PRO A 223 -13.51 4.29 6.29
CA PRO A 223 -14.32 4.02 5.10
C PRO A 223 -15.81 3.78 5.38
N GLU A 224 -16.14 3.11 6.50
CA GLU A 224 -17.53 2.78 6.85
C GLU A 224 -18.33 3.98 7.37
N GLU A 225 -17.66 5.00 7.94
CA GLU A 225 -18.33 6.21 8.46
C GLU A 225 -19.01 7.01 7.35
N ALA A 226 -18.51 6.93 6.12
CA ALA A 226 -19.16 7.52 4.95
C ALA A 226 -20.54 6.90 4.64
N PHE A 227 -20.89 5.79 5.30
CA PHE A 227 -22.16 5.07 5.13
C PHE A 227 -22.97 4.98 6.41
N LEU A 228 -22.30 4.88 7.57
CA LEU A 228 -22.95 4.57 8.85
C LEU A 228 -23.12 5.80 9.76
N SER A 229 -22.43 6.91 9.49
CA SER A 229 -22.53 8.11 10.34
C SER A 229 -23.80 8.90 10.06
N GLN A 230 -24.25 9.70 11.03
CA GLN A 230 -25.34 10.67 10.82
C GLN A 230 -25.01 11.66 9.69
N SER A 231 -23.72 11.90 9.43
CA SER A 231 -23.21 12.77 8.36
C SER A 231 -23.21 12.10 6.98
N ALA A 232 -23.30 10.77 6.91
CA ALA A 232 -23.30 10.00 5.67
C ALA A 232 -24.48 10.40 4.76
N GLY A 233 -25.67 10.59 5.34
CA GLY A 233 -26.85 11.05 4.61
C GLY A 233 -26.62 12.40 3.93
N ARG A 234 -26.01 13.35 4.66
CA ARG A 234 -25.69 14.69 4.13
C ARG A 234 -24.64 14.66 3.02
N ILE A 235 -23.61 13.82 3.16
CA ILE A 235 -22.59 13.63 2.12
C ILE A 235 -23.23 13.03 0.87
N GLY A 236 -24.02 11.96 1.02
CA GLY A 236 -24.72 11.31 -0.08
C GLY A 236 -25.67 12.27 -0.81
N GLU A 237 -26.43 13.07 -0.07
CA GLU A 237 -27.34 14.07 -0.63
C GLU A 237 -26.59 15.19 -1.37
N LEU A 238 -25.46 15.66 -0.85
CA LEU A 238 -24.61 16.64 -1.55
C LEU A 238 -24.01 16.08 -2.83
N ILE A 239 -23.47 14.86 -2.80
CA ILE A 239 -22.95 14.19 -4.00
C ILE A 239 -24.07 14.03 -5.03
N LYS A 240 -25.25 13.57 -4.60
CA LYS A 240 -26.43 13.47 -5.46
C LYS A 240 -26.76 14.83 -6.08
N ASN A 241 -26.95 15.87 -5.27
CA ASN A 241 -27.33 17.20 -5.76
C ASN A 241 -26.28 17.85 -6.68
N LEU A 242 -25.00 17.57 -6.47
CA LEU A 242 -23.91 18.06 -7.32
C LEU A 242 -23.80 17.28 -8.63
N THR A 243 -24.22 16.01 -8.62
CA THR A 243 -24.01 15.09 -9.75
C THR A 243 -25.27 14.60 -10.44
N ASP A 244 -26.42 15.09 -10.01
CA ASP A 244 -27.70 14.82 -10.66
C ASP A 244 -27.68 15.39 -12.07
N THR A 245 -28.03 14.53 -13.03
CA THR A 245 -28.09 14.84 -14.46
C THR A 245 -29.48 15.32 -14.88
N GLY A 246 -30.47 15.28 -13.98
CA GLY A 246 -31.82 15.78 -14.23
C GLY A 246 -32.65 14.93 -15.20
N SER A 247 -32.20 13.72 -15.53
CA SER A 247 -32.96 12.72 -16.28
C SER A 247 -33.93 11.97 -15.37
N ASP A 248 -35.14 11.64 -15.85
CA ASP A 248 -36.16 10.84 -15.13
C ASP A 248 -35.71 9.40 -14.78
N GLU A 249 -34.51 8.98 -15.19
CA GLU A 249 -33.92 7.69 -14.82
C GLU A 249 -33.29 7.74 -13.42
N VAL A 250 -33.70 6.81 -12.57
CA VAL A 250 -33.42 6.67 -11.13
C VAL A 250 -31.91 6.53 -10.77
N SER A 251 -30.97 6.55 -11.73
CA SER A 251 -29.63 5.97 -11.54
C SER A 251 -28.40 6.74 -12.06
N ASN A 252 -28.51 8.02 -12.47
CA ASN A 252 -27.40 8.74 -13.14
C ASN A 252 -26.65 9.76 -12.26
N HIS A 253 -26.45 9.46 -10.97
CA HIS A 253 -25.57 10.25 -10.10
C HIS A 253 -24.50 9.36 -9.46
N PHE A 254 -23.40 9.97 -9.01
CA PHE A 254 -22.35 9.23 -8.32
C PHE A 254 -22.86 8.68 -6.97
N THR A 255 -22.46 7.46 -6.63
CA THR A 255 -22.65 6.87 -5.30
C THR A 255 -21.30 6.50 -4.69
N LEU A 256 -21.29 6.01 -3.46
CA LEU A 256 -20.07 5.57 -2.80
C LEU A 256 -20.00 4.03 -2.76
N ALA A 257 -18.78 3.51 -2.74
CA ALA A 257 -18.46 2.16 -2.31
C ALA A 257 -17.22 2.20 -1.40
N TYR A 258 -16.94 1.16 -0.64
CA TYR A 258 -15.70 1.06 0.13
C TYR A 258 -15.19 -0.36 0.26
N HIS A 259 -13.90 -0.47 0.58
CA HIS A 259 -13.34 -1.61 1.28
C HIS A 259 -12.68 -1.16 2.58
N LYS A 260 -12.66 -2.04 3.58
CA LYS A 260 -12.06 -1.80 4.88
C LYS A 260 -11.38 -3.05 5.43
N LEU A 261 -10.22 -2.85 6.02
CA LEU A 261 -9.53 -3.76 6.92
C LEU A 261 -9.98 -3.54 8.37
N ALA A 262 -10.30 -4.63 9.06
CA ALA A 262 -10.64 -4.60 10.49
C ALA A 262 -9.48 -4.14 11.38
N GLU A 263 -8.24 -4.22 10.90
CA GLU A 263 -7.04 -3.82 11.62
C GLU A 263 -5.95 -3.30 10.66
N VAL A 264 -5.00 -2.54 11.20
CA VAL A 264 -3.89 -1.93 10.45
C VAL A 264 -2.57 -2.56 10.92
N ARG A 265 -1.87 -3.25 10.01
CA ARG A 265 -0.61 -3.98 10.22
C ARG A 265 0.57 -3.41 9.42
N GLY A 266 0.61 -2.10 9.22
CA GLY A 266 1.70 -1.43 8.49
C GLY A 266 1.78 -1.88 7.03
N PHE A 267 2.95 -2.40 6.61
CA PHE A 267 3.22 -2.80 5.23
C PHE A 267 2.21 -3.80 4.68
N LEU A 268 1.79 -4.79 5.49
CA LEU A 268 0.81 -5.78 5.04
C LEU A 268 -0.53 -5.11 4.67
N SER A 269 -1.03 -4.21 5.50
CA SER A 269 -2.25 -3.46 5.17
C SER A 269 -2.09 -2.60 3.92
N ASN A 270 -0.90 -2.04 3.69
CA ASN A 270 -0.62 -1.28 2.47
C ASN A 270 -0.70 -2.16 1.21
N TYR A 271 -0.07 -3.34 1.21
CA TYR A 271 -0.15 -4.29 0.09
C TYR A 271 -1.59 -4.77 -0.13
N ILE A 272 -2.32 -5.09 0.94
CA ILE A 272 -3.73 -5.49 0.83
C ILE A 272 -4.58 -4.36 0.23
N ASN A 273 -4.41 -3.12 0.71
CA ASN A 273 -5.12 -1.97 0.17
C ASN A 273 -4.81 -1.76 -1.32
N ASN A 274 -3.54 -1.78 -1.72
CA ASN A 274 -3.12 -1.53 -3.10
C ASN A 274 -3.62 -2.62 -4.05
N ALA A 275 -3.49 -3.89 -3.68
CA ALA A 275 -4.05 -5.01 -4.44
C ALA A 275 -5.58 -4.90 -4.56
N THR A 276 -6.27 -4.59 -3.46
CA THR A 276 -7.74 -4.45 -3.44
C THR A 276 -8.19 -3.27 -4.31
N ILE A 277 -7.47 -2.14 -4.29
CA ILE A 277 -7.74 -1.00 -5.19
C ILE A 277 -7.64 -1.43 -6.65
N ARG A 278 -6.56 -2.13 -7.04
CA ARG A 278 -6.36 -2.57 -8.42
C ARG A 278 -7.43 -3.58 -8.85
N TYR A 279 -7.82 -4.47 -7.95
CA TYR A 279 -8.89 -5.43 -8.17
C TYR A 279 -10.24 -4.72 -8.36
N LEU A 280 -10.64 -3.85 -7.43
CA LEU A 280 -11.92 -3.14 -7.48
C LEU A 280 -12.02 -2.14 -8.64
N SER A 281 -10.90 -1.55 -9.06
CA SER A 281 -10.84 -0.69 -10.25
C SER A 281 -11.05 -1.46 -11.57
N ARG A 282 -11.16 -2.80 -11.52
CA ARG A 282 -11.42 -3.69 -12.66
C ARG A 282 -12.58 -4.66 -12.37
N ALA A 283 -13.34 -4.44 -11.29
CA ALA A 283 -14.37 -5.37 -10.86
C ALA A 283 -15.57 -5.41 -11.83
N TYR A 284 -15.77 -4.36 -12.63
CA TYR A 284 -16.81 -4.34 -13.65
C TYR A 284 -16.27 -4.79 -15.02
N PRO A 285 -17.08 -5.52 -15.82
CA PRO A 285 -16.68 -5.99 -17.16
C PRO A 285 -16.17 -4.89 -18.09
N ASN A 286 -15.34 -5.29 -19.06
CA ASN A 286 -14.83 -4.39 -20.10
C ASN A 286 -15.97 -3.66 -20.82
N GLY A 287 -15.86 -2.33 -20.92
CA GLY A 287 -16.89 -1.46 -21.49
C GLY A 287 -17.84 -0.84 -20.46
N GLN A 288 -17.78 -1.26 -19.20
CA GLN A 288 -18.46 -0.57 -18.10
C GLN A 288 -17.51 0.37 -17.35
N GLU A 289 -18.06 1.46 -16.83
CA GLU A 289 -17.27 2.40 -16.02
C GLU A 289 -16.84 1.77 -14.70
N GLN A 290 -15.60 2.02 -14.32
CA GLN A 290 -14.95 1.43 -13.15
C GLN A 290 -15.15 2.25 -11.89
N LEU A 291 -14.96 1.61 -10.73
CA LEU A 291 -14.85 2.32 -9.46
C LEU A 291 -13.62 3.23 -9.46
N VAL A 292 -13.79 4.47 -9.00
CA VAL A 292 -12.70 5.44 -8.92
C VAL A 292 -12.27 5.58 -7.46
N PRO A 293 -11.04 5.20 -7.10
CA PRO A 293 -10.52 5.42 -5.75
C PRO A 293 -10.59 6.89 -5.36
N PHE A 294 -11.23 7.19 -4.23
CA PHE A 294 -11.67 8.53 -3.87
C PHE A 294 -11.04 9.04 -2.57
N LEU A 295 -11.30 8.37 -1.45
CA LEU A 295 -10.72 8.70 -0.13
C LEU A 295 -9.87 7.55 0.39
N TYR A 296 -8.68 7.86 0.90
CA TYR A 296 -7.69 6.88 1.34
C TYR A 296 -7.52 6.91 2.85
N PHE A 297 -7.57 5.73 3.47
CA PHE A 297 -7.38 5.54 4.90
C PHE A 297 -6.34 4.45 5.16
N PRO A 298 -5.67 4.47 6.32
CA PRO A 298 -4.76 3.38 6.72
C PRO A 298 -5.44 2.00 6.71
N ASN A 299 -6.75 1.96 6.98
CA ASN A 299 -7.55 0.75 7.04
C ASN A 299 -8.47 0.56 5.82
N GLY A 300 -8.33 1.29 4.71
CA GLY A 300 -9.16 1.04 3.53
C GLY A 300 -9.34 2.23 2.61
N VAL A 301 -10.28 2.11 1.67
CA VAL A 301 -10.53 3.13 0.65
C VAL A 301 -12.03 3.28 0.42
N ILE A 302 -12.47 4.52 0.21
CA ILE A 302 -13.78 4.83 -0.35
C ILE A 302 -13.59 5.09 -1.84
N TYR A 303 -14.54 4.64 -2.65
CA TYR A 303 -14.59 4.77 -4.09
C TYR A 303 -15.81 5.59 -4.51
N LEU A 304 -15.64 6.41 -5.54
CA LEU A 304 -16.76 6.91 -6.33
C LEU A 304 -17.23 5.79 -7.26
N ASN A 305 -18.53 5.52 -7.21
CA ASN A 305 -19.23 4.64 -8.13
C ASN A 305 -20.03 5.51 -9.11
N PRO A 306 -19.67 5.56 -10.40
CA PRO A 306 -20.27 6.50 -11.35
C PRO A 306 -21.76 6.32 -11.68
N SER A 307 -22.35 5.19 -11.32
CA SER A 307 -23.80 4.99 -11.48
C SER A 307 -24.30 4.05 -10.41
N LEU A 308 -25.58 4.17 -10.03
CA LEU A 308 -26.21 3.19 -9.15
C LEU A 308 -26.32 1.86 -9.91
N ARG A 309 -25.55 0.86 -9.49
CA ARG A 309 -25.43 -0.45 -10.16
C ARG A 309 -25.50 -1.57 -9.13
N SER A 310 -25.78 -2.78 -9.62
CA SER A 310 -25.67 -4.00 -8.82
C SER A 310 -24.25 -4.14 -8.27
N VAL A 311 -24.15 -4.54 -7.01
CA VAL A 311 -22.89 -4.84 -6.34
C VAL A 311 -22.12 -5.90 -7.15
N PRO A 312 -20.84 -5.67 -7.51
CA PRO A 312 -20.05 -6.67 -8.20
C PRO A 312 -19.80 -7.87 -7.29
N VAL A 313 -19.76 -9.07 -7.86
CA VAL A 313 -19.35 -10.27 -7.12
C VAL A 313 -17.87 -10.13 -6.78
N ILE A 314 -17.56 -10.10 -5.49
CA ILE A 314 -16.18 -9.98 -5.01
C ILE A 314 -15.56 -11.37 -4.85
N ASP A 315 -14.53 -11.63 -5.63
CA ASP A 315 -13.69 -12.82 -5.53
C ASP A 315 -12.50 -12.57 -4.60
N LEU A 316 -12.64 -13.01 -3.35
CA LEU A 316 -11.58 -12.89 -2.34
C LEU A 316 -10.33 -13.73 -2.67
N ASP A 317 -10.47 -14.81 -3.43
CA ASP A 317 -9.32 -15.65 -3.80
C ASP A 317 -8.50 -14.95 -4.89
N ALA A 318 -9.15 -14.25 -5.83
CA ALA A 318 -8.47 -13.38 -6.77
C ALA A 318 -7.74 -12.21 -6.10
N ILE A 319 -8.33 -11.60 -5.06
CA ILE A 319 -7.66 -10.57 -4.25
C ILE A 319 -6.46 -11.18 -3.52
N ASN A 320 -6.61 -12.36 -2.91
CA ASN A 320 -5.52 -13.06 -2.23
C ASN A 320 -4.33 -13.30 -3.18
N ILE A 321 -4.58 -13.80 -4.39
CA ILE A 321 -3.54 -14.00 -5.41
C ILE A 321 -2.84 -12.67 -5.73
N ALA A 322 -3.61 -11.60 -5.97
CA ALA A 322 -3.04 -10.29 -6.27
C ALA A 322 -2.18 -9.72 -5.13
N VAL A 323 -2.54 -9.97 -3.86
CA VAL A 323 -1.72 -9.56 -2.70
C VAL A 323 -0.45 -10.40 -2.63
N GLN A 324 -0.54 -11.72 -2.82
CA GLN A 324 0.64 -12.59 -2.82
C GLN A 324 1.63 -12.20 -3.92
N ASP A 325 1.14 -11.90 -5.12
CA ASP A 325 1.97 -11.47 -6.24
C ASP A 325 2.67 -10.14 -5.93
N GLU A 326 1.98 -9.17 -5.33
CA GLU A 326 2.60 -7.89 -4.95
C GLU A 326 3.66 -8.04 -3.86
N ILE A 327 3.45 -8.92 -2.88
CA ILE A 327 4.44 -9.25 -1.86
C ILE A 327 5.65 -9.94 -2.51
N LYS A 328 5.41 -10.91 -3.42
CA LYS A 328 6.47 -11.61 -4.16
C LYS A 328 7.30 -10.67 -5.01
N ASP A 329 6.64 -9.77 -5.75
CA ASP A 329 7.30 -8.79 -6.59
C ASP A 329 8.15 -7.82 -5.78
N THR A 330 7.64 -7.34 -4.65
CA THR A 330 8.38 -6.39 -3.81
C THR A 330 9.57 -7.05 -3.12
N CYS A 331 9.46 -8.33 -2.75
CA CYS A 331 10.56 -9.08 -2.12
C CYS A 331 11.51 -9.72 -3.13
N ARG A 332 11.22 -9.67 -4.44
CA ARG A 332 11.93 -10.41 -5.49
C ARG A 332 13.44 -10.25 -5.42
N GLU A 333 13.94 -9.01 -5.45
CA GLU A 333 15.38 -8.75 -5.43
C GLU A 333 16.05 -9.30 -4.18
N PHE A 334 15.40 -9.15 -3.01
CA PHE A 334 15.92 -9.67 -1.75
C PHE A 334 16.03 -11.21 -1.76
N ILE A 335 15.04 -11.89 -2.35
CA ILE A 335 15.00 -13.34 -2.48
C ILE A 335 16.02 -13.83 -3.53
N GLU A 336 16.11 -13.18 -4.69
CA GLU A 336 17.02 -13.55 -5.79
C GLU A 336 18.50 -13.27 -5.45
N ASP A 337 18.77 -12.27 -4.61
CA ASP A 337 20.09 -12.03 -4.01
C ASP A 337 20.41 -13.05 -2.91
N GLY A 338 19.43 -13.84 -2.45
CA GLY A 338 19.60 -14.88 -1.45
C GLY A 338 20.07 -14.35 -0.10
N LYS A 339 19.57 -13.20 0.33
CA LYS A 339 19.91 -12.64 1.65
C LYS A 339 19.42 -13.57 2.77
N GLY A 340 20.32 -13.95 3.68
CA GLY A 340 20.05 -14.92 4.73
C GLY A 340 20.23 -16.38 4.30
N PHE A 341 20.53 -16.64 3.03
CA PHE A 341 21.03 -17.92 2.56
C PHE A 341 22.51 -18.05 2.94
N GLY A 342 22.96 -19.24 3.34
CA GLY A 342 24.35 -19.46 3.71
C GLY A 342 24.67 -20.89 4.13
N PHE A 343 25.83 -21.05 4.75
CA PHE A 343 26.32 -22.34 5.23
C PHE A 343 26.77 -22.24 6.68
N ASP A 344 26.44 -23.25 7.48
CA ASP A 344 26.95 -23.40 8.84
C ASP A 344 28.47 -23.73 8.83
N PRO A 345 29.16 -23.70 9.99
CA PRO A 345 30.57 -24.07 10.07
C PRO A 345 30.91 -25.49 9.61
N LYS A 346 29.91 -26.38 9.48
CA LYS A 346 30.06 -27.77 8.98
C LYS A 346 29.83 -27.85 7.46
N GLY A 347 29.54 -26.72 6.81
CA GLY A 347 29.25 -26.62 5.39
C GLY A 347 27.83 -27.04 5.02
N ARG A 348 26.90 -27.15 5.98
CA ARG A 348 25.49 -27.48 5.72
C ARG A 348 24.71 -26.23 5.40
N LEU A 349 23.76 -26.38 4.50
CA LEU A 349 22.94 -25.30 4.00
C LEU A 349 21.99 -24.77 5.09
N THR A 350 21.98 -23.45 5.26
CA THR A 350 21.13 -22.71 6.19
C THR A 350 20.42 -21.57 5.46
N TYR A 351 19.10 -21.49 5.63
CA TYR A 351 18.29 -20.44 5.03
C TYR A 351 16.94 -20.32 5.76
N PRO A 352 16.28 -19.15 5.72
CA PRO A 352 14.92 -18.98 6.22
C PRO A 352 13.87 -19.79 5.44
N HIS A 353 12.90 -20.38 6.13
CA HIS A 353 11.87 -21.20 5.46
C HIS A 353 10.99 -20.44 4.46
N TYR A 354 10.87 -19.11 4.59
CA TYR A 354 10.06 -18.31 3.67
C TYR A 354 10.53 -18.38 2.22
N PHE A 355 11.79 -18.79 1.93
CA PHE A 355 12.26 -18.94 0.55
C PHE A 355 11.34 -19.84 -0.30
N HIS A 356 10.66 -20.80 0.34
CA HIS A 356 9.71 -21.71 -0.31
C HIS A 356 8.34 -21.08 -0.60
N ASP A 357 8.03 -19.90 -0.04
CA ASP A 357 6.85 -19.11 -0.43
C ASP A 357 7.11 -18.31 -1.72
N PHE A 358 8.37 -18.03 -2.03
CA PHE A 358 8.78 -17.15 -3.14
C PHE A 358 9.40 -17.90 -4.32
N LEU A 359 10.08 -19.01 -4.09
CA LEU A 359 10.78 -19.78 -5.11
C LEU A 359 10.11 -21.13 -5.36
N SER A 360 10.07 -21.54 -6.63
CA SER A 360 9.83 -22.93 -6.98
C SER A 360 11.01 -23.80 -6.53
N LEU A 361 10.83 -25.11 -6.46
CA LEU A 361 11.93 -26.04 -6.14
C LEU A 361 13.14 -25.82 -7.06
N SER A 362 12.90 -25.66 -8.36
CA SER A 362 13.97 -25.37 -9.34
C SER A 362 14.67 -24.04 -9.04
N GLY A 363 13.92 -22.97 -8.78
CA GLY A 363 14.49 -21.66 -8.43
C GLY A 363 15.31 -21.69 -7.14
N PHE A 364 14.84 -22.44 -6.13
CA PHE A 364 15.57 -22.67 -4.89
C PHE A 364 16.89 -23.41 -5.12
N LEU A 365 16.88 -24.48 -5.94
CA LEU A 365 18.08 -25.25 -6.26
C LEU A 365 19.10 -24.45 -7.07
N GLN A 366 18.63 -23.61 -7.99
CA GLN A 366 19.50 -22.69 -8.74
C GLN A 366 20.14 -21.66 -7.80
N LEU A 367 19.37 -21.07 -6.89
CA LEU A 367 19.91 -20.16 -5.88
C LEU A 367 20.93 -20.87 -4.99
N PHE A 368 20.66 -22.10 -4.57
CA PHE A 368 21.60 -22.95 -3.85
C PHE A 368 22.94 -23.10 -4.59
N ALA A 369 22.92 -23.48 -5.86
CA ALA A 369 24.15 -23.63 -6.66
C ALA A 369 24.92 -22.30 -6.76
N LYS A 370 24.23 -21.21 -7.12
CA LYS A 370 24.80 -19.86 -7.22
C LYS A 370 25.48 -19.46 -5.91
N LYS A 371 24.80 -19.65 -4.78
CA LYS A 371 25.32 -19.30 -3.46
C LYS A 371 26.47 -20.19 -3.01
N THR A 372 26.47 -21.48 -3.37
CA THR A 372 27.63 -22.34 -3.12
C THR A 372 28.89 -21.81 -3.80
N LEU A 373 28.79 -21.29 -5.03
CA LEU A 373 29.93 -20.71 -5.75
C LEU A 373 30.39 -19.40 -5.11
N SER A 374 29.47 -18.48 -4.82
CA SER A 374 29.79 -17.13 -4.36
C SER A 374 30.19 -17.03 -2.88
N GLU A 375 29.65 -17.89 -2.01
CA GLU A 375 29.82 -17.78 -0.54
C GLU A 375 30.84 -18.77 0.04
N SER A 376 31.35 -19.71 -0.75
CA SER A 376 32.46 -20.59 -0.36
C SER A 376 33.82 -19.90 -0.43
N ASN A 377 33.92 -18.68 0.12
CA ASN A 377 35.13 -17.84 0.07
C ASN A 377 36.23 -18.32 1.03
N ILE A 378 35.87 -19.05 2.09
CA ILE A 378 36.83 -19.65 3.03
C ILE A 378 37.20 -21.04 2.52
N ASN A 379 38.50 -21.31 2.38
CA ASN A 379 39.02 -22.60 1.95
C ASN A 379 38.89 -23.67 3.05
N VAL A 380 37.67 -24.16 3.27
CA VAL A 380 37.39 -25.21 4.25
C VAL A 380 38.04 -26.55 3.86
N ALA A 381 38.44 -26.71 2.59
CA ALA A 381 39.16 -27.90 2.13
C ALA A 381 40.46 -28.15 2.92
N GLU A 382 41.13 -27.10 3.40
CA GLU A 382 42.34 -27.20 4.22
C GLU A 382 42.06 -27.88 5.57
N ASN A 383 41.07 -27.38 6.30
CA ASN A 383 40.64 -27.97 7.57
C ASN A 383 40.14 -29.40 7.37
N THR A 384 39.37 -29.67 6.30
CA THR A 384 38.88 -31.02 6.02
C THR A 384 40.01 -32.00 5.70
N LEU A 385 41.05 -31.57 4.97
CA LEU A 385 42.22 -32.38 4.69
C LEU A 385 43.00 -32.69 5.98
N GLN A 386 43.22 -31.69 6.82
CA GLN A 386 43.91 -31.85 8.09
C GLN A 386 43.17 -32.86 8.99
N THR A 387 41.84 -32.73 9.11
CA THR A 387 41.04 -33.69 9.86
C THR A 387 41.10 -35.10 9.25
N MET A 388 41.07 -35.24 7.93
CA MET A 388 41.21 -36.57 7.29
C MET A 388 42.58 -37.20 7.56
N LYS A 389 43.67 -36.41 7.55
CA LYS A 389 45.00 -36.91 7.93
C LYS A 389 45.03 -37.39 9.38
N GLU A 390 44.42 -36.65 10.30
CA GLU A 390 44.28 -37.07 11.70
C GLU A 390 43.46 -38.36 11.85
N LEU A 391 42.38 -38.51 11.08
CA LEU A 391 41.58 -39.74 11.06
C LEU A 391 42.36 -40.92 10.47
N GLN A 392 43.22 -40.70 9.47
CA GLN A 392 44.09 -41.73 8.90
C GLN A 392 45.17 -42.18 9.89
N VAL A 393 45.80 -41.24 10.62
CA VAL A 393 46.75 -41.54 11.71
C VAL A 393 46.09 -42.37 12.83
N ARG A 394 44.80 -42.14 13.11
CA ARG A 394 44.02 -42.91 14.08
C ARG A 394 43.47 -44.23 13.52
N HIS A 395 43.86 -44.62 12.31
CA HIS A 395 43.38 -45.82 11.60
C HIS A 395 41.86 -45.88 11.38
N LEU A 396 41.18 -44.72 11.39
CA LEU A 396 39.75 -44.60 11.08
C LEU A 396 39.51 -44.40 9.58
N ILE A 397 40.49 -43.88 8.86
CA ILE A 397 40.54 -43.88 7.39
C ILE A 397 41.68 -44.82 6.96
N PRO A 398 41.47 -45.72 5.99
CA PRO A 398 42.52 -46.61 5.51
C PRO A 398 43.75 -45.88 4.96
N ALA A 399 44.94 -46.45 5.15
CA ALA A 399 46.21 -45.85 4.75
C ALA A 399 46.42 -45.77 3.22
N ASP A 400 45.69 -46.57 2.45
CA ASP A 400 45.69 -46.58 0.98
C ASP A 400 44.80 -45.48 0.36
N ILE A 401 44.00 -44.77 1.17
CA ILE A 401 43.28 -43.58 0.69
C ILE A 401 44.28 -42.44 0.48
N ASN A 402 44.44 -42.02 -0.77
CA ASN A 402 45.35 -40.94 -1.12
C ASN A 402 44.84 -39.58 -0.62
N LEU A 403 45.62 -38.93 0.27
CA LEU A 403 45.35 -37.59 0.80
C LEU A 403 46.36 -36.55 0.28
N GLU A 404 47.13 -36.87 -0.76
CA GLU A 404 48.09 -35.97 -1.40
C GLU A 404 47.39 -35.08 -2.45
N TYR A 405 46.84 -33.96 -1.98
CA TYR A 405 46.31 -32.91 -2.85
C TYR A 405 46.47 -31.53 -2.19
N THR A 406 46.51 -30.48 -3.01
CA THR A 406 46.57 -29.10 -2.53
C THR A 406 45.16 -28.55 -2.32
N PRO A 407 44.76 -28.20 -1.08
CA PRO A 407 43.47 -27.59 -0.80
C PRO A 407 43.27 -26.30 -1.60
N ASN A 408 42.09 -26.12 -2.18
CA ASN A 408 41.72 -24.88 -2.85
C ASN A 408 40.21 -24.62 -2.76
N ARG A 409 39.81 -23.41 -3.13
CA ARG A 409 38.41 -22.95 -3.09
C ARG A 409 37.44 -23.86 -3.86
N ARG A 410 37.85 -24.36 -5.04
CA ARG A 410 37.01 -25.23 -5.89
C ARG A 410 36.67 -26.55 -5.20
N ILE A 411 37.60 -27.12 -4.45
CA ILE A 411 37.35 -28.31 -3.61
C ILE A 411 36.28 -27.99 -2.55
N THR A 412 36.35 -26.80 -1.95
CA THR A 412 35.33 -26.36 -0.98
C THR A 412 33.96 -26.19 -1.64
N GLN A 413 33.88 -25.53 -2.80
CA GLN A 413 32.64 -25.33 -3.55
C GLN A 413 31.99 -26.66 -3.92
N LEU A 414 32.73 -27.56 -4.57
CA LEU A 414 32.22 -28.86 -5.01
C LEU A 414 31.88 -29.77 -3.83
N GLY A 415 32.74 -29.83 -2.80
CA GLY A 415 32.49 -30.64 -1.61
C GLY A 415 31.24 -30.19 -0.84
N ARG A 416 31.03 -28.88 -0.65
CA ARG A 416 29.80 -28.34 -0.04
C ARG A 416 28.58 -28.61 -0.89
N PHE A 417 28.69 -28.45 -2.21
CA PHE A 417 27.59 -28.73 -3.11
C PHE A 417 27.15 -30.19 -2.97
N LEU A 418 28.07 -31.15 -3.12
CA LEU A 418 27.78 -32.58 -3.03
C LEU A 418 27.25 -33.01 -1.66
N LEU A 419 27.77 -32.43 -0.57
CA LEU A 419 27.25 -32.64 0.77
C LEU A 419 25.77 -32.27 0.85
N ASN A 420 25.41 -31.05 0.44
CA ASN A 420 24.05 -30.54 0.57
C ASN A 420 23.10 -31.14 -0.47
N TYR A 421 23.61 -31.48 -1.64
CA TYR A 421 22.90 -32.17 -2.70
C TYR A 421 22.23 -33.46 -2.21
N VAL A 422 22.96 -34.30 -1.47
CA VAL A 422 22.41 -35.52 -0.87
C VAL A 422 21.62 -35.21 0.42
N ASP A 423 22.07 -34.24 1.21
CA ASP A 423 21.41 -33.85 2.48
C ASP A 423 20.00 -33.29 2.27
N LEU A 424 19.73 -32.64 1.13
CA LEU A 424 18.41 -32.14 0.75
C LEU A 424 17.36 -33.26 0.68
N ILE A 425 17.71 -34.42 0.12
CA ILE A 425 16.80 -35.59 0.14
C ILE A 425 16.60 -36.09 1.57
N GLN A 426 17.71 -36.28 2.29
CA GLN A 426 17.67 -36.87 3.63
C GLN A 426 16.83 -36.03 4.62
N LYS A 427 16.99 -34.71 4.60
CA LYS A 427 16.29 -33.78 5.48
C LYS A 427 14.81 -33.64 5.14
N ASN A 428 14.48 -33.60 3.85
CA ASN A 428 13.14 -33.26 3.39
C ASN A 428 12.21 -34.47 3.19
N LEU A 429 12.75 -35.66 2.93
CA LEU A 429 11.95 -36.88 2.72
C LEU A 429 11.99 -37.87 3.90
N GLY A 430 12.90 -37.69 4.86
CA GLY A 430 12.95 -38.50 6.08
C GLY A 430 13.11 -40.00 5.79
N LYS A 431 12.13 -40.83 6.18
CA LYS A 431 12.19 -42.29 5.96
C LYS A 431 12.10 -42.68 4.48
N ALA A 432 11.41 -41.88 3.66
CA ALA A 432 11.29 -42.13 2.23
C ALA A 432 12.60 -41.83 1.47
N ALA A 433 13.56 -41.13 2.11
CA ALA A 433 14.81 -40.73 1.46
C ALA A 433 15.70 -41.90 1.01
N ALA A 434 15.56 -43.10 1.60
CA ALA A 434 16.52 -44.19 1.43
C ALA A 434 16.69 -44.64 -0.03
N SER A 435 15.59 -44.89 -0.76
CA SER A 435 15.63 -45.32 -2.16
C SER A 435 16.16 -44.22 -3.07
N PHE A 436 15.66 -42.99 -2.92
CA PHE A 436 16.11 -41.84 -3.72
C PHE A 436 17.58 -41.52 -3.50
N ARG A 437 18.06 -41.64 -2.26
CA ARG A 437 19.46 -41.46 -1.93
C ARG A 437 20.35 -42.49 -2.62
N ILE A 438 19.95 -43.77 -2.61
CA ILE A 438 20.71 -44.83 -3.29
C ILE A 438 20.82 -44.53 -4.78
N GLU A 439 19.72 -44.13 -5.42
CA GLU A 439 19.72 -43.77 -6.85
C GLU A 439 20.60 -42.55 -7.13
N LEU A 440 20.50 -41.49 -6.32
CA LEU A 440 21.31 -40.28 -6.46
C LEU A 440 22.80 -40.55 -6.26
N GLU A 441 23.15 -41.32 -5.23
CA GLU A 441 24.52 -41.78 -4.99
C GLU A 441 25.02 -42.69 -6.12
N GLY A 442 24.12 -43.44 -6.79
CA GLY A 442 24.42 -44.20 -8.01
C GLY A 442 24.78 -43.28 -9.19
N ARG A 443 24.02 -42.20 -9.42
CA ARG A 443 24.34 -41.18 -10.44
C ARG A 443 25.68 -40.48 -10.15
N LEU A 444 25.95 -40.17 -8.88
CA LEU A 444 27.26 -39.65 -8.46
C LEU A 444 28.39 -40.66 -8.74
N SER A 445 28.17 -41.96 -8.48
CA SER A 445 29.15 -43.01 -8.77
C SER A 445 29.54 -43.05 -10.26
N VAL A 446 28.55 -42.99 -11.15
CA VAL A 446 28.80 -42.97 -12.61
C VAL A 446 29.52 -41.69 -13.01
N ARG A 447 29.10 -40.54 -12.48
CA ARG A 447 29.62 -39.22 -12.86
C ARG A 447 31.04 -38.95 -12.38
N PHE A 448 31.37 -39.36 -11.16
CA PHE A 448 32.66 -39.12 -10.53
C PHE A 448 33.62 -40.33 -10.65
N GLY A 449 33.15 -41.44 -11.23
CA GLY A 449 33.91 -42.68 -11.40
C GLY A 449 33.68 -43.67 -10.25
N GLU A 450 33.36 -44.92 -10.60
CA GLU A 450 33.01 -45.97 -9.64
C GLU A 450 34.15 -46.29 -8.66
N GLU A 451 35.39 -46.23 -9.13
CA GLU A 451 36.57 -46.47 -8.30
C GLU A 451 36.72 -45.38 -7.23
N LEU A 452 36.66 -44.10 -7.63
CA LEU A 452 36.72 -42.97 -6.70
C LEU A 452 35.54 -43.02 -5.72
N TRP A 453 34.34 -43.35 -6.19
CA TRP A 453 33.17 -43.48 -5.31
C TRP A 453 33.32 -44.63 -4.29
N SER A 454 33.88 -45.77 -4.70
CA SER A 454 34.17 -46.90 -3.81
C SER A 454 35.17 -46.51 -2.71
N GLN A 455 36.23 -45.77 -3.07
CA GLN A 455 37.19 -45.23 -2.11
C GLN A 455 36.56 -44.19 -1.16
N ALA A 456 35.75 -43.28 -1.69
CA ALA A 456 35.07 -42.25 -0.90
C ALA A 456 34.16 -42.85 0.19
N LYS A 457 33.48 -43.97 -0.08
CA LYS A 457 32.66 -44.68 0.92
C LYS A 457 33.44 -45.20 2.13
N ARG A 458 34.76 -45.37 2.00
CA ARG A 458 35.65 -45.81 3.10
C ARG A 458 36.04 -44.66 4.02
N ILE A 459 35.67 -43.41 3.68
CA ILE A 459 35.93 -42.22 4.48
C ILE A 459 34.74 -41.96 5.39
N LEU A 460 34.97 -42.03 6.70
CA LEU A 460 33.94 -41.86 7.72
C LEU A 460 33.58 -40.38 7.91
N SER A 461 32.30 -40.12 8.22
CA SER A 461 31.87 -38.83 8.73
C SER A 461 32.32 -38.66 10.19
N SER A 462 32.74 -37.46 10.59
CA SER A 462 33.10 -37.14 11.98
C SER A 462 32.76 -35.69 12.32
N GLY A 463 32.33 -35.41 13.56
CA GLY A 463 31.92 -34.06 13.99
C GLY A 463 30.66 -33.52 13.28
N GLY A 464 29.91 -34.39 12.56
CA GLY A 464 28.75 -34.00 11.75
C GLY A 464 29.09 -33.50 10.34
N VAL A 465 30.36 -33.58 9.94
CA VAL A 465 30.85 -33.31 8.57
C VAL A 465 31.08 -34.64 7.86
N ASP A 466 30.63 -34.73 6.61
CA ASP A 466 30.82 -35.90 5.78
C ASP A 466 32.01 -35.69 4.83
N TYR A 467 33.21 -36.07 5.29
CA TYR A 467 34.47 -35.75 4.61
C TYR A 467 34.62 -36.43 3.24
N ARG A 468 33.86 -37.50 2.97
CA ARG A 468 33.90 -38.22 1.69
C ARG A 468 33.64 -37.32 0.49
N TYR A 469 32.76 -36.32 0.62
CA TYR A 469 32.43 -35.41 -0.48
C TYR A 469 33.55 -34.41 -0.77
N TYR A 470 34.28 -33.95 0.25
CA TYR A 470 35.44 -33.08 0.06
C TYR A 470 36.62 -33.82 -0.54
N TRP A 471 36.84 -35.07 -0.13
CA TRP A 471 37.84 -35.94 -0.75
C TRP A 471 37.49 -36.27 -2.20
N LEU A 472 36.23 -36.66 -2.47
CA LEU A 472 35.76 -36.95 -3.84
C LEU A 472 35.92 -35.72 -4.74
N ALA A 473 35.56 -34.54 -4.23
CA ALA A 473 35.77 -33.27 -4.93
C ALA A 473 37.25 -33.03 -5.25
N ALA A 474 38.15 -33.29 -4.30
CA ALA A 474 39.59 -33.12 -4.51
C ALA A 474 40.13 -34.05 -5.60
N GLN A 475 39.85 -35.35 -5.52
CA GLN A 475 40.33 -36.33 -6.50
C GLN A 475 39.75 -36.08 -7.89
N PHE A 476 38.46 -35.74 -7.96
CA PHE A 476 37.81 -35.41 -9.23
C PHE A 476 38.44 -34.17 -9.87
N LEU A 477 38.71 -33.12 -9.10
CA LEU A 477 39.31 -31.88 -9.62
C LEU A 477 40.79 -32.01 -9.99
N LEU A 478 41.50 -33.02 -9.48
CA LEU A 478 42.86 -33.35 -9.94
C LEU A 478 42.85 -33.91 -11.36
N ILE A 479 41.83 -34.72 -11.70
CA ILE A 479 41.67 -35.32 -13.03
C ILE A 479 40.99 -34.34 -13.99
N HIS A 480 40.04 -33.56 -13.48
CA HIS A 480 39.20 -32.63 -14.23
C HIS A 480 39.36 -31.21 -13.66
N PRO A 481 40.32 -30.40 -14.14
CA PRO A 481 40.62 -29.10 -13.57
C PRO A 481 39.59 -28.01 -13.98
N LEU A 482 38.33 -28.19 -13.58
CA LEU A 482 37.18 -27.36 -13.96
C LEU A 482 37.35 -25.89 -13.56
N ALA A 483 36.89 -24.98 -14.42
CA ALA A 483 36.75 -23.56 -14.07
C ALA A 483 35.61 -23.35 -13.04
N GLU A 484 35.57 -22.20 -12.35
CA GLU A 484 34.44 -21.92 -11.45
C GLU A 484 33.15 -21.63 -12.24
N THR A 485 33.23 -20.73 -13.23
CA THR A 485 32.11 -20.34 -14.10
C THR A 485 32.29 -20.88 -15.51
N GLU A 486 31.18 -21.00 -16.23
CA GLU A 486 31.15 -21.48 -17.61
C GLU A 486 31.99 -20.58 -18.55
N LYS A 487 32.69 -21.19 -19.51
CA LYS A 487 33.45 -20.46 -20.55
C LYS A 487 32.97 -20.81 -21.95
N GLU A 488 32.71 -22.10 -22.25
CA GLU A 488 32.21 -22.53 -23.58
C GLU A 488 31.30 -23.79 -23.54
N ASN A 489 31.50 -24.76 -22.61
CA ASN A 489 30.59 -25.89 -22.39
C ASN A 489 30.20 -26.10 -20.92
N PRO A 490 29.00 -26.63 -20.61
CA PRO A 490 28.56 -26.89 -19.24
C PRO A 490 29.42 -27.93 -18.50
N GLY A 491 30.08 -28.83 -19.24
CA GLY A 491 30.95 -29.86 -18.65
C GLY A 491 32.28 -29.33 -18.11
N ASP A 492 32.67 -28.10 -18.45
CA ASP A 492 34.01 -27.57 -18.21
C ASP A 492 34.09 -26.63 -16.98
N SER A 493 32.97 -26.46 -16.26
CA SER A 493 32.88 -25.62 -15.07
C SER A 493 32.17 -26.29 -13.90
N LEU A 494 32.43 -25.81 -12.68
CA LEU A 494 31.68 -26.19 -11.48
C LEU A 494 30.21 -25.81 -11.61
N GLU A 495 29.92 -24.63 -12.15
CA GLU A 495 28.56 -24.16 -12.39
C GLU A 495 27.76 -25.13 -13.26
N GLY A 496 28.30 -25.54 -14.41
CA GLY A 496 27.60 -26.47 -15.29
C GLY A 496 27.51 -27.89 -14.71
N LEU A 497 28.54 -28.35 -13.96
CA LEU A 497 28.44 -29.59 -13.18
C LEU A 497 27.31 -29.53 -12.14
N PHE A 498 27.14 -28.39 -11.45
CA PHE A 498 26.05 -28.20 -10.49
C PHE A 498 24.68 -28.26 -11.17
N GLN A 499 24.53 -27.65 -12.35
CA GLN A 499 23.28 -27.71 -13.12
C GLN A 499 22.93 -29.13 -13.53
N ILE A 500 23.91 -29.91 -14.00
CA ILE A 500 23.70 -31.31 -14.36
C ILE A 500 23.27 -32.13 -13.13
N CYS A 501 23.94 -31.95 -11.99
CA CYS A 501 23.55 -32.62 -10.76
C CYS A 501 22.14 -32.20 -10.30
N ILE A 502 21.79 -30.91 -10.39
CA ILE A 502 20.43 -30.43 -10.06
C ILE A 502 19.38 -31.10 -10.96
N HIS A 503 19.66 -31.25 -12.25
CA HIS A 503 18.78 -32.00 -13.16
C HIS A 503 18.60 -33.46 -12.68
N ASP A 504 19.69 -34.14 -12.32
CA ASP A 504 19.63 -35.49 -11.77
C ASP A 504 18.77 -35.56 -10.50
N LEU A 505 18.88 -34.58 -9.60
CA LEU A 505 18.07 -34.52 -8.37
C LEU A 505 16.58 -34.35 -8.68
N LEU A 506 16.25 -33.45 -9.60
CA LEU A 506 14.88 -33.19 -10.02
C LEU A 506 14.26 -34.43 -10.69
N GLU A 507 15.04 -35.16 -11.48
CA GLU A 507 14.58 -36.39 -12.13
C GLU A 507 14.33 -37.51 -11.10
N VAL A 508 15.25 -37.70 -10.15
CA VAL A 508 15.16 -38.77 -9.14
C VAL A 508 14.10 -38.48 -8.08
N ALA A 509 14.09 -37.26 -7.54
CA ALA A 509 13.35 -36.93 -6.32
C ALA A 509 12.50 -35.66 -6.42
N GLY A 510 12.44 -34.98 -7.57
CA GLY A 510 11.78 -33.68 -7.72
C GLY A 510 10.32 -33.69 -7.27
N LYS A 511 9.53 -34.67 -7.71
CA LYS A 511 8.11 -34.79 -7.35
C LYS A 511 7.89 -34.94 -5.84
N GLU A 512 8.69 -35.79 -5.19
CA GLU A 512 8.58 -36.02 -3.74
C GLU A 512 9.10 -34.83 -2.93
N LEU A 513 10.12 -34.13 -3.45
CA LEU A 513 10.62 -32.89 -2.85
C LEU A 513 9.59 -31.77 -2.95
N GLU A 514 8.93 -31.59 -4.10
CA GLU A 514 7.84 -30.61 -4.27
C GLU A 514 6.62 -30.92 -3.39
N ALA A 515 6.32 -32.21 -3.19
CA ALA A 515 5.26 -32.65 -2.29
C ALA A 515 5.62 -32.55 -0.80
N SER A 516 6.90 -32.34 -0.46
CA SER A 516 7.35 -32.29 0.94
C SER A 516 6.83 -31.04 1.65
N PRO A 517 6.09 -31.18 2.78
CA PRO A 517 5.62 -30.02 3.55
C PRO A 517 6.75 -29.11 4.06
N LYS A 518 7.99 -29.63 4.17
CA LYS A 518 9.16 -28.84 4.59
C LYS A 518 9.68 -27.89 3.51
N LEU A 519 9.33 -28.16 2.26
CA LEU A 519 9.66 -27.36 1.08
C LEU A 519 8.41 -26.65 0.52
N GLN A 520 7.31 -26.66 1.27
CA GLN A 520 6.14 -25.84 0.99
C GLN A 520 6.21 -24.58 1.85
N GLY A 521 6.19 -23.42 1.20
CA GLY A 521 6.08 -22.14 1.90
C GLY A 521 4.80 -22.08 2.72
N SER A 522 4.91 -21.73 3.99
CA SER A 522 3.78 -21.68 4.93
C SER A 522 3.34 -20.25 5.26
N TYR A 523 4.14 -19.24 4.92
CA TYR A 523 3.92 -17.87 5.40
C TYR A 523 2.80 -17.16 4.64
N LEU A 524 2.60 -17.47 3.35
CA LEU A 524 1.54 -16.88 2.54
C LEU A 524 0.22 -17.68 2.55
N GLN A 525 0.22 -18.90 3.10
CA GLN A 525 -0.95 -19.77 3.11
C GLN A 525 -2.09 -19.20 3.97
N ASP A 526 -1.76 -18.59 5.11
CA ASP A 526 -2.73 -18.02 6.05
C ASP A 526 -3.40 -16.74 5.53
N LEU A 527 -2.91 -16.17 4.42
CA LEU A 527 -3.38 -14.89 3.91
C LEU A 527 -4.84 -14.96 3.41
N SER A 528 -5.28 -16.06 2.81
CA SER A 528 -6.68 -16.21 2.36
C SER A 528 -7.64 -16.14 3.55
N ASP A 529 -7.34 -16.89 4.62
CA ASP A 529 -8.14 -16.89 5.85
C ASP A 529 -8.09 -15.53 6.56
N TYR A 530 -6.94 -14.87 6.53
CA TYR A 530 -6.78 -13.52 7.03
C TYR A 530 -7.70 -12.54 6.29
N LEU A 531 -7.66 -12.52 4.95
CA LEU A 531 -8.49 -11.64 4.14
C LEU A 531 -9.98 -11.91 4.35
N LYS A 532 -10.41 -13.16 4.42
CA LYS A 532 -11.82 -13.53 4.70
C LYS A 532 -12.33 -12.99 6.04
N LYS A 533 -11.46 -12.89 7.06
CA LYS A 533 -11.84 -12.40 8.39
C LYS A 533 -11.75 -10.88 8.52
N HIS A 534 -10.81 -10.26 7.81
CA HIS A 534 -10.42 -8.87 8.08
C HIS A 534 -10.77 -7.90 6.95
N LEU A 535 -10.99 -8.36 5.71
CA LEU A 535 -11.35 -7.51 4.58
C LEU A 535 -12.87 -7.51 4.37
N SER A 536 -13.46 -6.32 4.38
CA SER A 536 -14.90 -6.09 4.23
C SER A 536 -15.17 -5.04 3.16
N PHE A 537 -16.36 -5.07 2.58
CA PHE A 537 -16.80 -4.17 1.52
C PHE A 537 -18.17 -3.58 1.86
N GLY A 538 -18.49 -2.43 1.27
CA GLY A 538 -19.85 -1.90 1.32
C GLY A 538 -20.17 -1.01 0.14
N PHE A 539 -21.41 -1.07 -0.32
CA PHE A 539 -21.89 -0.38 -1.51
C PHE A 539 -23.22 0.33 -1.21
N SER A 540 -23.42 1.54 -1.74
CA SER A 540 -24.66 2.31 -1.50
C SER A 540 -25.93 1.62 -2.00
N ALA A 541 -25.84 0.63 -2.90
CA ALA A 541 -26.99 -0.13 -3.38
C ALA A 541 -27.61 -1.07 -2.31
N GLU A 542 -26.94 -1.28 -1.18
CA GLU A 542 -27.39 -2.20 -0.11
C GLU A 542 -28.23 -1.55 0.99
N THR A 543 -28.65 -0.29 0.87
CA THR A 543 -29.48 0.35 1.91
C THR A 543 -30.95 -0.09 1.86
N HIS A 544 -31.20 -1.39 2.05
CA HIS A 544 -32.30 -1.80 2.93
C HIS A 544 -31.72 -1.90 4.34
N ILE A 545 -32.02 -0.88 5.15
CA ILE A 545 -31.62 -0.74 6.56
C ILE A 545 -32.08 -1.95 7.43
N SER A 546 -32.89 -2.86 6.89
CA SER A 546 -33.47 -4.01 7.60
C SER A 546 -32.58 -5.25 7.73
N ASP A 547 -31.52 -5.41 6.92
CA ASP A 547 -30.80 -6.71 6.83
C ASP A 547 -29.39 -6.71 7.43
N ARG A 548 -28.93 -5.60 8.02
CA ARG A 548 -27.63 -5.57 8.71
C ARG A 548 -27.81 -5.78 10.22
N PRO A 549 -27.00 -6.65 10.86
CA PRO A 549 -27.08 -6.86 12.30
C PRO A 549 -26.89 -5.52 13.02
N ASP A 550 -27.83 -5.18 13.90
CA ASP A 550 -27.82 -3.97 14.72
C ASP A 550 -26.66 -4.03 15.73
N PHE A 551 -25.47 -3.72 15.24
CA PHE A 551 -24.22 -3.78 16.00
C PHE A 551 -24.22 -2.76 17.13
N VAL A 552 -24.89 -1.62 16.94
CA VAL A 552 -25.07 -0.62 18.01
C VAL A 552 -25.97 -1.19 19.10
N GLY A 553 -27.08 -1.84 18.74
CA GLY A 553 -27.93 -2.56 19.68
C GLY A 553 -27.24 -3.75 20.32
N GLU A 554 -26.39 -4.48 19.60
CA GLU A 554 -25.58 -5.58 20.13
C GLU A 554 -24.51 -5.07 21.11
N LEU A 555 -23.77 -4.02 20.77
CA LEU A 555 -22.79 -3.38 21.64
C LEU A 555 -23.44 -2.74 22.87
N ASN A 556 -24.63 -2.16 22.71
CA ASN A 556 -25.44 -1.64 23.82
C ASN A 556 -25.93 -2.77 24.72
N ARG A 557 -26.38 -3.91 24.16
CA ARG A 557 -26.74 -5.12 24.92
C ARG A 557 -25.55 -5.69 25.67
N TYR A 558 -24.37 -5.77 25.03
CA TYR A 558 -23.15 -6.27 25.64
C TYR A 558 -22.63 -5.34 26.75
N SER A 559 -22.67 -4.02 26.53
CA SER A 559 -22.29 -3.01 27.52
C SER A 559 -23.30 -2.95 28.68
N ALA A 560 -24.59 -3.14 28.41
CA ALA A 560 -25.62 -3.27 29.43
C ALA A 560 -25.48 -4.57 30.25
N ALA A 561 -25.07 -5.67 29.62
CA ALA A 561 -24.76 -6.93 30.30
C ALA A 561 -23.53 -6.83 31.22
N LYS A 562 -22.59 -5.91 30.93
CA LYS A 562 -21.43 -5.61 31.79
C LYS A 562 -21.71 -4.59 32.89
N LYS A 563 -22.87 -3.94 32.95
CA LYS A 563 -23.26 -3.12 34.10
C LYS A 563 -23.53 -4.03 35.30
N ILE A 564 -22.57 -4.02 36.22
CA ILE A 564 -22.53 -4.66 37.53
C ILE A 564 -23.93 -4.73 38.15
N ARG A 565 -24.50 -5.95 38.20
CA ARG A 565 -25.47 -6.28 39.26
C ARG A 565 -24.67 -6.33 40.56
N ASN A 566 -25.07 -5.50 41.52
CA ASN A 566 -24.49 -5.47 42.86
C ASN A 566 -24.31 -6.89 43.41
N SER A 567 -23.05 -7.21 43.73
CA SER A 567 -22.63 -8.16 44.75
C SER A 567 -23.54 -9.39 44.98
N GLN A 568 -23.48 -10.36 44.07
CA GLN A 568 -23.62 -11.76 44.50
C GLN A 568 -22.52 -12.58 43.83
N LEU A 569 -21.53 -12.93 44.64
CA LEU A 569 -20.69 -14.11 44.38
C LEU A 569 -21.64 -15.31 44.28
N SER A 570 -21.67 -15.96 43.13
CA SER A 570 -22.16 -17.32 43.01
C SER A 570 -21.00 -18.15 42.47
N CYS A 571 -20.58 -19.08 43.33
CA CYS A 571 -19.39 -19.91 43.26
C CYS A 571 -19.56 -21.13 42.34
N THR A 572 -18.43 -21.86 42.25
CA THR A 572 -18.21 -23.29 41.97
C THR A 572 -18.36 -23.79 40.55
#